data_AF-A0A099Z593-F1
#
_entry.id   AF-A0A099Z593-F1
#
_cell.length_a   1.000
_cell.length_b   1.000
_cell.length_c   1.000
_cell.angle_alpha   90.00
_cell.angle_beta   90.00
_cell.angle_gamma   90.00
#
_symmetry.space_group_name_H-M   'P 1'
#
loop_
_entity.id
_entity.type
_entity.pdbx_description
1 polymer ?
#
loop_
_entity_poly.entity_id
_entity_poly.type
_entity_poly.pdbx_seq_one_letter_code
_entity_poly.pdbx_strand_id
1 'polypeptide(L)'
;QGEVRLKCLKALQSLYTNRELFPKLELFTNRFKVRGNVIFGRTTQIKMSSHVLLSDSFSGSEEALSNEDCENVYHLVYSAHRPVAVAAGEFLHKKLFSRHDPQAEEALAKRRGRNSPNGNLIRMLVLFFLESELHEHAAYLVDSLWESSQELLKDWECMTELLLEEPVQGEEAMSDRQESALIELMVCTIRQAAEAHPPVGRGTGKRV
;
A
#
# COMPACT_ATOMS: atom_id res chain seq x y z
N GLN A 1 -9.86 25.88 14.46
CA GLN A 1 -8.41 25.58 14.54
C GLN A 1 -7.94 24.56 13.49
N GLY A 2 -8.72 23.53 13.14
CA GLY A 2 -8.37 22.54 12.09
C GLY A 2 -8.31 23.08 10.66
N GLU A 3 -9.16 24.05 10.31
CA GLU A 3 -9.20 24.63 8.96
C GLU A 3 -7.92 25.39 8.57
N VAL A 4 -7.32 26.10 9.53
CA VAL A 4 -6.04 26.80 9.34
C VAL A 4 -4.92 25.79 9.05
N ARG A 5 -4.89 24.67 9.79
CA ARG A 5 -3.94 23.58 9.55
C ARG A 5 -4.11 22.97 8.16
N LEU A 6 -5.35 22.76 7.71
CA LEU A 6 -5.65 22.26 6.37
C LEU A 6 -5.17 23.21 5.27
N LYS A 7 -5.39 24.53 5.44
CA LYS A 7 -4.89 25.54 4.50
C LYS A 7 -3.36 25.58 4.46
N CYS A 8 -2.69 25.46 5.61
CA CYS A 8 -1.22 25.35 5.66
C CYS A 8 -0.71 24.10 4.94
N LEU A 9 -1.37 22.94 5.10
CA LEU A 9 -0.96 21.71 4.42
C LEU A 9 -1.21 21.75 2.91
N LYS A 10 -2.33 22.33 2.46
CA LYS A 10 -2.57 22.53 1.02
C LYS A 10 -1.54 23.47 0.39
N ALA A 11 -1.16 24.53 1.11
CA ALA A 11 -0.09 25.41 0.68
C ALA A 11 1.25 24.68 0.61
N LEU A 12 1.59 23.89 1.64
CA LEU A 12 2.79 23.04 1.63
C LEU A 12 2.77 22.06 0.46
N GLN A 13 1.68 21.35 0.23
CA GLN A 13 1.53 20.42 -0.89
C GLN A 13 1.86 21.11 -2.22
N SER A 14 1.29 22.29 -2.48
CA SER A 14 1.59 23.05 -3.71
C SER A 14 3.06 23.44 -3.85
N LEU A 15 3.76 23.64 -2.73
CA LEU A 15 5.19 23.96 -2.70
C LEU A 15 6.06 22.72 -2.95
N TYR A 16 5.66 21.54 -2.47
CA TYR A 16 6.37 20.28 -2.73
C TYR A 16 6.14 19.74 -4.15
N THR A 17 5.04 20.10 -4.81
CA THR A 17 4.82 19.79 -6.24
C THR A 17 5.76 20.59 -7.15
N ASN A 18 6.32 21.72 -6.68
CA ASN A 18 7.24 22.55 -7.45
C ASN A 18 8.69 22.05 -7.31
N ARG A 19 9.22 21.43 -8.38
CA ARG A 19 10.57 20.83 -8.44
C ARG A 19 11.72 21.80 -8.13
N GLU A 20 11.55 23.10 -8.34
CA GLU A 20 12.60 24.10 -8.05
C GLU A 20 12.66 24.51 -6.57
N LEU A 21 11.53 24.41 -5.86
CA LEU A 21 11.41 24.76 -4.45
C LEU A 21 11.72 23.57 -3.54
N PHE A 22 11.60 22.35 -4.08
CA PHE A 22 11.82 21.10 -3.36
C PHE A 22 13.17 21.03 -2.59
N PRO A 23 14.34 21.34 -3.19
CA PRO A 23 15.62 21.26 -2.47
C PRO A 23 15.73 22.27 -1.32
N LYS A 24 14.99 23.38 -1.40
CA LYS A 24 14.99 24.44 -0.38
C LYS A 24 14.06 24.11 0.80
N LEU A 25 13.16 23.15 0.62
CA LEU A 25 12.20 22.70 1.63
C LEU A 25 12.72 21.54 2.47
N GLU A 26 13.84 20.92 2.10
CA GLU A 26 14.42 19.79 2.82
C GLU A 26 14.78 20.14 4.28
N LEU A 27 15.38 21.32 4.50
CA LEU A 27 15.67 21.85 5.85
C LEU A 27 14.40 22.13 6.66
N PHE A 28 13.32 22.56 5.99
CA PHE A 28 12.02 22.76 6.64
C PHE A 28 11.44 21.41 7.07
N THR A 29 11.43 20.42 6.18
CA THR A 29 10.98 19.05 6.48
C THR A 29 11.75 18.45 7.65
N ASN A 30 13.09 18.53 7.63
CA ASN A 30 13.95 17.98 8.68
C ASN A 30 13.78 18.70 10.03
N ARG A 31 13.53 20.01 10.04
CA ARG A 31 13.31 20.78 11.28
C ARG A 31 11.93 20.53 11.91
N PHE A 32 10.92 20.27 11.10
CA PHE A 32 9.55 20.03 11.58
C PHE A 32 9.22 18.54 11.78
N LYS A 33 10.07 17.61 11.28
CA LYS A 33 10.00 16.16 11.56
C LYS A 33 9.84 15.85 13.05
N VAL A 34 10.68 16.45 13.92
CA VAL A 34 10.75 16.11 15.35
C VAL A 34 9.63 16.75 16.20
N ARG A 35 9.06 17.90 15.79
CA ARG A 35 7.99 18.61 16.55
C ARG A 35 6.58 18.41 16.00
N GLY A 36 6.43 17.72 14.85
CA GLY A 36 5.14 17.38 14.26
C GLY A 36 4.28 16.48 15.16
N ASN A 37 4.90 15.64 15.99
CA ASN A 37 4.16 14.73 16.89
C ASN A 37 3.42 15.46 18.02
N VAL A 38 3.99 16.53 18.59
CA VAL A 38 3.45 17.19 19.78
C VAL A 38 2.57 18.41 19.47
N ILE A 39 2.89 19.22 18.45
CA ILE A 39 2.11 20.45 18.13
C ILE A 39 0.80 20.14 17.38
N PHE A 40 0.74 19.00 16.68
CA PHE A 40 -0.40 18.61 15.83
C PHE A 40 -1.19 17.43 16.42
N GLY A 41 -1.34 17.41 17.75
CA GLY A 41 -2.31 16.53 18.42
C GLY A 41 -3.75 16.78 17.92
N ARG A 42 -4.47 15.67 17.73
CA ARG A 42 -5.92 15.50 17.45
C ARG A 42 -6.46 15.67 16.02
N THR A 43 -5.62 15.65 14.98
CA THR A 43 -6.10 15.48 13.59
C THR A 43 -5.24 14.49 12.83
N THR A 44 -5.29 13.23 13.24
CA THR A 44 -4.59 12.09 12.62
C THR A 44 -4.90 11.96 11.12
N GLN A 45 -6.08 12.40 10.67
CA GLN A 45 -6.47 12.32 9.27
C GLN A 45 -5.80 13.37 8.36
N ILE A 46 -5.48 14.55 8.89
CA ILE A 46 -4.97 15.68 8.10
C ILE A 46 -3.44 15.59 7.93
N LYS A 47 -2.73 15.05 8.93
CA LYS A 47 -1.27 14.77 8.85
C LYS A 47 -0.90 13.74 7.79
N MET A 48 -1.77 12.75 7.55
CA MET A 48 -1.40 11.56 6.79
C MET A 48 -1.78 11.66 5.32
N SER A 49 -2.80 12.45 4.99
CA SER A 49 -2.96 12.96 3.63
C SER A 49 -1.73 13.74 3.19
N SER A 50 -1.13 14.59 4.05
CA SER A 50 0.11 15.28 3.68
C SER A 50 1.32 14.35 3.58
N HIS A 51 1.51 13.36 4.44
CA HIS A 51 2.63 12.41 4.32
C HIS A 51 2.52 11.53 3.08
N VAL A 52 1.32 11.10 2.71
CA VAL A 52 1.14 10.32 1.50
C VAL A 52 1.20 11.18 0.23
N LEU A 53 0.66 12.40 0.24
CA LEU A 53 0.82 13.34 -0.88
C LEU A 53 2.28 13.82 -1.03
N LEU A 54 3.02 13.92 0.08
CA LEU A 54 4.47 14.13 0.09
C LEU A 54 5.20 12.93 -0.49
N SER A 55 4.74 11.70 -0.17
CA SER A 55 5.26 10.47 -0.75
C SER A 55 5.04 10.37 -2.26
N ASP A 56 3.90 10.86 -2.76
CA ASP A 56 3.58 10.93 -4.19
C ASP A 56 4.48 11.92 -4.94
N SER A 57 4.91 12.99 -4.26
CA SER A 57 5.91 13.95 -4.75
C SER A 57 7.35 13.48 -4.52
N PHE A 58 7.55 12.39 -3.77
CA PHE A 58 8.85 11.86 -3.34
C PHE A 58 9.49 10.89 -4.32
N SER A 59 8.92 10.75 -5.52
CA SER A 59 9.41 9.89 -6.61
C SER A 59 10.83 10.23 -7.12
N GLY A 60 11.56 11.13 -6.45
CA GLY A 60 12.92 11.56 -6.79
C GLY A 60 13.98 11.31 -5.71
N SER A 61 13.64 10.93 -4.48
CA SER A 61 14.65 10.64 -3.46
C SER A 61 14.23 9.47 -2.57
N GLU A 62 14.77 8.29 -2.82
CA GLU A 62 14.54 7.10 -2.00
C GLU A 62 15.11 7.22 -0.57
N GLU A 63 15.90 8.26 -0.28
CA GLU A 63 16.72 8.41 0.93
C GLU A 63 16.09 9.19 2.10
N ALA A 64 14.95 9.86 1.95
CA ALA A 64 14.49 10.76 3.04
C ALA A 64 13.46 10.16 4.02
N LEU A 65 12.94 8.96 3.76
CA LEU A 65 12.07 8.24 4.69
C LEU A 65 12.87 7.12 5.36
N SER A 66 12.88 7.10 6.69
CA SER A 66 13.46 6.00 7.44
C SER A 66 12.58 4.74 7.33
N ASN A 67 13.13 3.56 7.64
CA ASN A 67 12.34 2.32 7.69
C ASN A 67 11.16 2.43 8.68
N GLU A 68 11.38 3.09 9.82
CA GLU A 68 10.34 3.34 10.82
C GLU A 68 9.22 4.25 10.27
N ASP A 69 9.57 5.26 9.47
CA ASP A 69 8.57 6.09 8.79
C ASP A 69 7.73 5.28 7.79
N CYS A 70 8.36 4.31 7.10
CA CYS A 70 7.67 3.45 6.13
C CYS A 70 6.70 2.49 6.82
N GLU A 71 7.11 1.84 7.92
CA GLU A 71 6.24 0.98 8.72
C GLU A 71 5.01 1.72 9.23
N ASN A 72 5.20 2.95 9.72
CA ASN A 72 4.10 3.80 10.15
C ASN A 72 3.10 4.10 9.03
N VAL A 73 3.56 4.25 7.78
CA VAL A 73 2.67 4.44 6.62
C VAL A 73 1.98 3.13 6.22
N TYR A 74 2.66 2.00 6.31
CA TYR A 74 2.07 0.69 6.02
C TYR A 74 0.90 0.36 6.92
N HIS A 75 0.97 0.71 8.22
CA HIS A 75 -0.16 0.52 9.13
C HIS A 75 -1.43 1.29 8.70
N LEU A 76 -1.30 2.32 7.88
CA LEU A 76 -2.42 3.16 7.44
C LEU A 76 -3.28 2.51 6.38
N VAL A 77 -2.81 1.46 5.71
CA VAL A 77 -3.62 0.65 4.79
C VAL A 77 -4.83 0.02 5.52
N TYR A 78 -4.82 0.01 6.84
CA TYR A 78 -5.92 -0.48 7.66
C TYR A 78 -6.82 0.63 8.25
N SER A 79 -6.54 1.90 7.93
CA SER A 79 -7.32 3.04 8.45
C SER A 79 -8.80 2.94 8.09
N ALA A 80 -9.68 3.34 9.03
CA ALA A 80 -11.11 3.46 8.76
C ALA A 80 -11.44 4.57 7.73
N HIS A 81 -10.56 5.56 7.57
CA HIS A 81 -10.75 6.64 6.61
C HIS A 81 -10.19 6.25 5.25
N ARG A 82 -11.09 5.80 4.34
CA ARG A 82 -10.73 5.25 3.02
C ARG A 82 -9.73 6.11 2.22
N PRO A 83 -9.87 7.45 2.10
CA PRO A 83 -8.89 8.26 1.38
C PRO A 83 -7.46 8.17 1.93
N VAL A 84 -7.30 8.00 3.24
CA VAL A 84 -5.96 7.81 3.84
C VAL A 84 -5.44 6.40 3.56
N ALA A 85 -6.32 5.41 3.61
CA ALA A 85 -5.96 4.02 3.41
C ALA A 85 -5.58 3.73 1.94
N VAL A 86 -6.34 4.25 0.98
CA VAL A 86 -6.04 4.14 -0.46
C VAL A 86 -4.70 4.78 -0.78
N ALA A 87 -4.47 5.97 -0.26
CA ALA A 87 -3.21 6.67 -0.47
C ALA A 87 -2.02 5.85 0.13
N ALA A 88 -2.18 5.30 1.33
CA ALA A 88 -1.17 4.41 1.91
C ALA A 88 -0.97 3.12 1.07
N GLY A 89 -2.05 2.61 0.46
CA GLY A 89 -2.02 1.51 -0.49
C GLY A 89 -1.23 1.86 -1.76
N GLU A 90 -1.38 3.07 -2.30
CA GLU A 90 -0.56 3.57 -3.41
C GLU A 90 0.92 3.65 -3.04
N PHE A 91 1.23 4.10 -1.82
CA PHE A 91 2.61 4.09 -1.32
C PHE A 91 3.17 2.67 -1.22
N LEU A 92 2.41 1.75 -0.63
CA LEU A 92 2.79 0.34 -0.51
C LEU A 92 3.00 -0.29 -1.89
N HIS A 93 2.07 -0.06 -2.83
CA HIS A 93 2.20 -0.48 -4.22
C HIS A 93 3.51 0.05 -4.81
N LYS A 94 3.75 1.36 -4.75
CA LYS A 94 5.01 1.92 -5.28
C LYS A 94 6.23 1.27 -4.63
N LYS A 95 6.27 1.06 -3.31
CA LYS A 95 7.45 0.49 -2.66
C LYS A 95 7.66 -1.00 -2.95
N LEU A 96 6.58 -1.78 -3.08
CA LEU A 96 6.63 -3.20 -3.48
C LEU A 96 7.04 -3.35 -4.95
N PHE A 97 6.47 -2.53 -5.84
CA PHE A 97 6.70 -2.61 -7.29
C PHE A 97 7.97 -1.90 -7.75
N SER A 98 8.51 -0.91 -7.01
CA SER A 98 9.81 -0.28 -7.33
C SER A 98 10.97 -1.27 -7.26
N ARG A 99 10.83 -2.35 -6.47
CA ARG A 99 11.82 -3.43 -6.36
C ARG A 99 11.65 -4.51 -7.42
N HIS A 100 10.61 -4.42 -8.25
CA HIS A 100 10.21 -5.46 -9.18
C HIS A 100 10.65 -5.08 -10.60
N ASP A 101 11.59 -5.84 -11.18
CA ASP A 101 11.94 -5.72 -12.59
C ASP A 101 10.97 -6.58 -13.42
N PRO A 102 10.05 -5.99 -14.20
CA PRO A 102 9.05 -6.74 -14.95
C PRO A 102 9.66 -7.76 -15.92
N GLN A 103 10.85 -7.48 -16.48
CA GLN A 103 11.49 -8.39 -17.44
C GLN A 103 12.10 -9.60 -16.74
N ALA A 104 12.68 -9.40 -15.56
CA ALA A 104 13.23 -10.49 -14.77
C ALA A 104 12.12 -11.44 -14.30
N GLU A 105 10.98 -10.90 -13.91
CA GLU A 105 9.85 -11.66 -13.33
C GLU A 105 9.09 -12.43 -14.41
N GLU A 106 8.90 -11.85 -15.59
CA GLU A 106 8.42 -12.56 -16.78
C GLU A 106 9.35 -13.73 -17.17
N ALA A 107 10.68 -13.51 -17.11
CA ALA A 107 11.64 -14.57 -17.40
C ALA A 107 11.63 -15.68 -16.34
N LEU A 108 11.43 -15.32 -15.06
CA LEU A 108 11.29 -16.28 -13.96
C LEU A 108 10.00 -17.10 -14.09
N ALA A 109 8.87 -16.46 -14.37
CA ALA A 109 7.60 -17.13 -14.60
C ALA A 109 7.71 -18.16 -15.74
N LYS A 110 8.29 -17.78 -16.88
CA LYS A 110 8.56 -18.70 -18.00
C LYS A 110 9.47 -19.85 -17.63
N ARG A 111 10.55 -19.60 -16.88
CA ARG A 111 11.45 -20.66 -16.39
C ARG A 111 10.75 -21.64 -15.46
N ARG A 112 9.79 -21.15 -14.68
CA ARG A 112 8.97 -21.93 -13.74
C ARG A 112 7.72 -22.53 -14.41
N GLY A 113 7.50 -22.28 -15.71
CA GLY A 113 6.29 -22.73 -16.41
C GLY A 113 5.00 -22.11 -15.86
N ARG A 114 5.09 -20.96 -15.17
CA ARG A 114 3.94 -20.21 -14.63
C ARG A 114 3.36 -19.31 -15.70
N ASN A 115 2.05 -19.15 -15.69
CA ASN A 115 1.35 -18.33 -16.69
C ASN A 115 1.45 -16.82 -16.39
N SER A 116 1.63 -16.45 -15.11
CA SER A 116 1.68 -15.06 -14.67
C SER A 116 3.02 -14.69 -13.99
N PRO A 117 3.57 -13.49 -14.26
CA PRO A 117 4.73 -12.95 -13.56
C PRO A 117 4.43 -12.45 -12.13
N ASN A 118 3.16 -12.42 -11.72
CA ASN A 118 2.74 -11.80 -10.46
C ASN A 118 3.00 -12.67 -9.21
N GLY A 119 3.48 -13.90 -9.37
CA GLY A 119 3.60 -14.86 -8.26
C GLY A 119 4.43 -14.34 -7.08
N ASN A 120 5.56 -13.67 -7.35
CA ASN A 120 6.40 -13.10 -6.30
C ASN A 120 5.73 -11.90 -5.60
N LEU A 121 5.01 -11.05 -6.34
CA LEU A 121 4.26 -9.93 -5.77
C LEU A 121 3.13 -10.41 -4.85
N ILE A 122 2.40 -11.45 -5.26
CA ILE A 122 1.34 -12.06 -4.43
C ILE A 122 1.94 -12.63 -3.14
N ARG A 123 3.09 -13.33 -3.22
CA ARG A 123 3.80 -13.83 -2.04
C ARG A 123 4.25 -12.71 -1.11
N MET A 124 4.78 -11.61 -1.64
CA MET A 124 5.13 -10.44 -0.84
C MET A 124 3.91 -9.80 -0.18
N LEU A 125 2.76 -9.76 -0.85
CA LEU A 125 1.51 -9.25 -0.27
C LEU A 125 1.00 -10.15 0.88
N VAL A 126 1.10 -11.46 0.72
CA VAL A 126 0.78 -12.44 1.77
C VAL A 126 1.68 -12.25 2.98
N LEU A 127 3.00 -12.12 2.77
CA LEU A 127 3.96 -11.85 3.84
C LEU A 127 3.64 -10.54 4.55
N PHE A 128 3.38 -9.46 3.80
CA PHE A 128 2.99 -8.17 4.35
C PHE A 128 1.74 -8.28 5.24
N PHE A 129 0.71 -9.02 4.78
CA PHE A 129 -0.50 -9.23 5.57
C PHE A 129 -0.18 -9.96 6.89
N LEU A 130 0.61 -11.04 6.82
CA LEU A 130 0.99 -11.84 7.99
C LEU A 130 1.88 -11.07 8.98
N GLU A 131 2.85 -10.31 8.50
CA GLU A 131 3.80 -9.52 9.32
C GLU A 131 3.13 -8.31 9.96
N SER A 132 2.09 -7.77 9.33
CA SER A 132 1.43 -6.57 9.87
C SER A 132 0.76 -6.81 11.22
N GLU A 133 0.26 -8.02 11.51
CA GLU A 133 -0.42 -8.42 12.76
C GLU A 133 -1.53 -7.45 13.26
N LEU A 134 -1.97 -6.51 12.43
CA LEU A 134 -2.94 -5.47 12.81
C LEU A 134 -4.39 -5.90 12.60
N HIS A 135 -4.63 -6.81 11.65
CA HIS A 135 -5.97 -7.25 11.28
C HIS A 135 -6.01 -8.75 11.04
N GLU A 136 -7.08 -9.37 11.53
CA GLU A 136 -7.36 -10.79 11.30
C GLU A 136 -7.86 -11.09 9.89
N HIS A 137 -8.38 -10.08 9.18
CA HIS A 137 -9.01 -10.23 7.86
C HIS A 137 -8.41 -9.26 6.85
N ALA A 138 -8.29 -9.70 5.60
CA ALA A 138 -7.62 -8.94 4.55
C ALA A 138 -8.48 -7.86 3.89
N ALA A 139 -9.76 -7.75 4.24
CA ALA A 139 -10.73 -6.89 3.55
C ALA A 139 -10.31 -5.41 3.47
N TYR A 140 -9.72 -4.86 4.54
CA TYR A 140 -9.24 -3.47 4.57
C TYR A 140 -7.96 -3.28 3.76
N LEU A 141 -7.07 -4.28 3.73
CA LEU A 141 -5.86 -4.25 2.91
C LEU A 141 -6.22 -4.28 1.42
N VAL A 142 -7.11 -5.20 1.03
CA VAL A 142 -7.58 -5.34 -0.35
C VAL A 142 -8.25 -4.05 -0.83
N ASP A 143 -9.13 -3.45 -0.02
CA ASP A 143 -9.79 -2.19 -0.41
C ASP A 143 -8.82 -1.02 -0.57
N SER A 144 -7.76 -0.96 0.23
CA SER A 144 -6.73 0.08 0.11
C SER A 144 -5.92 -0.04 -1.17
N LEU A 145 -5.69 -1.27 -1.63
CA LEU A 145 -4.96 -1.56 -2.86
C LEU A 145 -5.86 -1.63 -4.09
N TRP A 146 -7.18 -1.53 -3.91
CA TRP A 146 -8.16 -1.79 -4.96
C TRP A 146 -8.11 -0.81 -6.12
N GLU A 147 -7.62 0.42 -5.94
CA GLU A 147 -7.51 1.38 -7.04
C GLU A 147 -6.12 1.33 -7.70
N SER A 148 -5.08 1.05 -6.92
CA SER A 148 -3.69 1.06 -7.40
C SER A 148 -3.20 -0.27 -7.98
N SER A 149 -3.77 -1.41 -7.56
CA SER A 149 -3.21 -2.75 -7.81
C SER A 149 -4.24 -3.76 -8.34
N GLN A 150 -5.23 -3.32 -9.12
CA GLN A 150 -6.31 -4.22 -9.58
C GLN A 150 -5.82 -5.40 -10.41
N GLU A 151 -4.81 -5.19 -11.26
CA GLU A 151 -4.26 -6.24 -12.10
C GLU A 151 -3.68 -7.39 -11.26
N LEU A 152 -2.97 -7.05 -10.18
CA LEU A 152 -2.44 -8.01 -9.21
C LEU A 152 -3.57 -8.68 -8.41
N LEU A 153 -4.51 -7.89 -7.87
CA LEU A 153 -5.56 -8.38 -6.96
C LEU A 153 -6.59 -9.28 -7.66
N LYS A 154 -6.75 -9.14 -8.98
CA LYS A 154 -7.68 -9.93 -9.79
C LYS A 154 -7.00 -11.10 -10.51
N ASP A 155 -5.71 -11.30 -10.31
CA ASP A 155 -4.96 -12.44 -10.87
C ASP A 155 -5.23 -13.73 -10.07
N TRP A 156 -6.50 -14.16 -10.08
CA TRP A 156 -6.96 -15.34 -9.35
C TRP A 156 -6.41 -16.63 -9.94
N GLU A 157 -6.06 -16.63 -11.23
CA GLU A 157 -5.38 -17.75 -11.87
C GLU A 157 -4.00 -17.94 -11.23
N CYS A 158 -3.21 -16.87 -11.09
CA CYS A 158 -1.93 -16.95 -10.37
C CYS A 158 -2.10 -17.34 -8.89
N MET A 159 -3.09 -16.80 -8.19
CA MET A 159 -3.37 -17.19 -6.79
C MET A 159 -3.71 -18.69 -6.68
N THR A 160 -4.48 -19.23 -7.63
CA THR A 160 -4.86 -20.64 -7.67
C THR A 160 -3.66 -21.52 -8.00
N GLU A 161 -2.84 -21.13 -8.98
CA GLU A 161 -1.59 -21.82 -9.31
C GLU A 161 -0.64 -21.87 -8.11
N LEU A 162 -0.53 -20.80 -7.32
CA LEU A 162 0.30 -20.78 -6.13
C LEU A 162 -0.18 -21.75 -5.04
N LEU A 163 -1.49 -21.99 -4.94
CA LEU A 163 -2.10 -22.89 -3.95
C LEU A 163 -2.10 -24.36 -4.36
N LEU A 164 -2.18 -24.66 -5.67
CA LEU A 164 -2.40 -26.02 -6.17
C LEU A 164 -1.17 -26.66 -6.81
N GLU A 165 -0.32 -25.88 -7.48
CA GLU A 165 0.82 -26.42 -8.22
C GLU A 165 2.02 -26.60 -7.31
N GLU A 166 2.73 -27.73 -7.47
CA GLU A 166 3.94 -28.01 -6.71
C GLU A 166 5.02 -26.94 -6.94
N PRO A 167 5.81 -26.59 -5.91
CA PRO A 167 6.91 -25.65 -6.05
C PRO A 167 7.93 -26.19 -7.06
N VAL A 168 8.28 -25.36 -8.04
CA VAL A 168 9.28 -25.72 -9.04
C VAL A 168 10.67 -25.68 -8.38
N GLN A 169 11.65 -26.40 -8.92
CA GLN A 169 13.01 -26.42 -8.37
C GLN A 169 13.56 -25.00 -8.12
N GLY A 170 13.83 -24.68 -6.85
CA GLY A 170 14.31 -23.37 -6.40
C GLY A 170 13.23 -22.38 -5.93
N GLU A 171 11.95 -22.77 -5.95
CA GLU A 171 10.87 -22.05 -5.26
C GLU A 171 10.68 -22.56 -3.83
N GLU A 172 10.51 -21.65 -2.88
CA GLU A 172 10.06 -22.02 -1.55
C GLU A 172 8.56 -22.36 -1.56
N ALA A 173 8.21 -23.52 -1.02
CA ALA A 173 6.82 -23.89 -0.79
C ALA A 173 6.16 -22.87 0.15
N MET A 174 4.88 -22.58 -0.06
CA MET A 174 4.13 -21.82 0.93
C MET A 174 3.91 -22.68 2.17
N SER A 175 4.02 -22.08 3.34
CA SER A 175 3.58 -22.69 4.59
C SER A 175 2.06 -22.66 4.71
N ASP A 176 1.47 -23.54 5.51
CA ASP A 176 0.02 -23.59 5.78
C ASP A 176 -0.55 -22.22 6.19
N ARG A 177 0.25 -21.42 6.93
CA ARG A 177 -0.13 -20.06 7.35
C ARG A 177 -0.17 -19.09 6.17
N GLN A 178 0.76 -19.19 5.23
CA GLN A 178 0.77 -18.39 4.00
C GLN A 178 -0.36 -18.81 3.05
N GLU A 179 -0.64 -20.10 2.92
CA GLU A 179 -1.77 -20.59 2.13
C GLU A 179 -3.10 -20.08 2.68
N SER A 180 -3.30 -20.19 4.00
CA SER A 180 -4.50 -19.67 4.66
C SER A 180 -4.68 -18.16 4.44
N ALA A 181 -3.59 -17.40 4.54
CA ALA A 181 -3.59 -15.96 4.26
C ALA A 181 -3.87 -15.62 2.79
N LEU A 182 -3.33 -16.42 1.86
CA LEU A 182 -3.59 -16.26 0.43
C LEU A 182 -5.06 -16.56 0.10
N ILE A 183 -5.66 -17.57 0.71
CA ILE A 183 -7.09 -17.87 0.57
C ILE A 183 -7.94 -16.70 1.09
N GLU A 184 -7.62 -16.16 2.26
CA GLU A 184 -8.33 -14.99 2.82
C GLU A 184 -8.22 -13.75 1.91
N LEU A 185 -7.02 -13.48 1.37
CA LEU A 185 -6.80 -12.43 0.38
C LEU A 185 -7.65 -12.66 -0.88
N MET A 186 -7.62 -13.87 -1.44
CA MET A 186 -8.37 -14.24 -2.64
C MET A 186 -9.88 -14.10 -2.43
N VAL A 187 -10.41 -14.57 -1.29
CA VAL A 187 -11.83 -14.41 -0.95
C VAL A 187 -12.20 -12.93 -0.86
N CYS A 188 -11.35 -12.11 -0.24
CA CYS A 188 -11.56 -10.67 -0.15
C CYS A 188 -11.54 -9.98 -1.53
N THR A 189 -10.63 -10.35 -2.43
CA THR A 189 -10.57 -9.76 -3.78
C THR A 189 -11.75 -10.18 -4.64
N ILE A 190 -12.18 -11.45 -4.58
CA ILE A 190 -13.37 -11.94 -5.27
C ILE A 190 -14.62 -11.22 -4.76
N ARG A 191 -14.78 -11.13 -3.43
CA ARG A 191 -15.93 -10.44 -2.82
C ARG A 191 -15.99 -8.98 -3.26
N GLN A 192 -14.86 -8.27 -3.20
CA GLN A 192 -14.81 -6.87 -3.60
C GLN A 192 -15.04 -6.67 -5.10
N ALA A 193 -14.60 -7.61 -5.95
CA ALA A 193 -14.92 -7.61 -7.38
C ALA A 193 -16.42 -7.83 -7.66
N ALA A 194 -17.04 -8.77 -6.95
CA ALA A 194 -18.43 -9.17 -7.16
C ALA A 194 -19.42 -8.17 -6.58
N GLU A 195 -19.19 -7.69 -5.36
CA GLU A 195 -20.13 -6.86 -4.61
C GLU A 195 -19.95 -5.35 -4.89
N ALA A 196 -18.81 -4.95 -5.46
CA ALA A 196 -18.45 -3.58 -5.81
C ALA A 196 -18.62 -2.54 -4.67
N HIS A 197 -18.66 -2.98 -3.41
CA HIS A 197 -18.75 -2.11 -2.25
C HIS A 197 -17.55 -2.29 -1.30
N PRO A 198 -16.97 -1.19 -0.78
CA PRO A 198 -15.89 -1.26 0.20
C PRO A 198 -16.31 -1.99 1.48
N PRO A 199 -15.34 -2.47 2.30
CA PRO A 199 -15.62 -3.06 3.59
C PRO A 199 -16.35 -2.09 4.53
N VAL A 200 -16.95 -2.64 5.59
CA VAL A 200 -17.72 -1.89 6.58
C VAL A 200 -16.90 -0.71 7.13
N GLY A 201 -17.51 0.47 7.19
CA GLY A 201 -16.85 1.70 7.66
C GLY A 201 -16.05 2.46 6.60
N ARG A 202 -15.82 1.88 5.41
CA ARG A 202 -15.18 2.57 4.27
C ARG A 202 -16.12 2.89 3.11
N GLY A 203 -17.32 2.32 3.12
CA GLY A 203 -18.36 2.70 2.17
C GLY A 203 -18.77 4.16 2.35
N THR A 204 -18.88 4.90 1.25
CA THR A 204 -19.69 6.13 1.28
C THR A 204 -21.14 5.70 1.52
N GLY A 205 -21.78 6.25 2.56
CA GLY A 205 -23.13 5.86 2.97
C GLY A 205 -24.05 5.73 1.76
N LYS A 206 -24.82 4.63 1.71
CA LYS A 206 -25.73 4.19 0.63
C LYS A 206 -25.95 5.29 -0.42
N ARG A 207 -25.46 5.08 -1.65
CA ARG A 207 -26.03 5.81 -2.80
C ARG A 207 -27.51 5.39 -2.87
N VAL A 208 -28.37 6.28 -2.36
CA VAL A 208 -29.82 6.25 -2.55
C VAL A 208 -30.11 6.78 -3.95
#